data_AF-A0A266QCU5-F1
#
_entry.id   AF-A0A266QCU5-F1
#
_cell.length_a   1.000
_cell.length_b   1.000
_cell.length_c   1.000
_cell.angle_alpha   90.00
_cell.angle_beta   90.00
_cell.angle_gamma   90.00
#
_symmetry.space_group_name_H-M   'P 1'
#
loop_
_entity.id
_entity.type
_entity.pdbx_description
1 polymer ?
#
loop_
_entity_poly.entity_id
_entity_poly.type
_entity_poly.pdbx_seq_one_letter_code
_entity_poly.pdbx_strand_id
1 'polypeptide(L)'
;MNPKRLVKHFPEIAALPEAEQRTLLDKAYKDVFSTENKMRNWRSNLISAAIMTCLCIAFVLVLRPLLGMSQQTSALLLMLVALPVYFFIQQRRFIQQLRTSLQKFLP
;
A
#
# COMPACT_ATOMS: atom_id res chain seq x y z
N MET A 1 -6.91 -14.93 -3.96
CA MET A 1 -6.30 -13.80 -4.73
C MET A 1 -6.80 -13.89 -6.17
N ASN A 2 -7.24 -12.79 -6.81
CA ASN A 2 -7.70 -12.85 -8.20
C ASN A 2 -6.52 -12.52 -9.15
N PRO A 3 -5.83 -13.52 -9.71
CA PRO A 3 -4.57 -13.31 -10.44
C PRO A 3 -4.76 -12.42 -11.66
N LYS A 4 -5.92 -12.47 -12.32
CA LYS A 4 -6.23 -11.66 -13.52
C LYS A 4 -6.12 -10.16 -13.27
N ARG A 5 -6.45 -9.67 -12.08
CA ARG A 5 -6.34 -8.24 -11.74
C ARG A 5 -4.92 -7.84 -11.33
N LEU A 6 -4.15 -8.73 -10.73
CA LEU A 6 -2.77 -8.46 -10.34
C LEU A 6 -1.81 -8.45 -11.51
N VAL A 7 -1.97 -9.32 -12.51
CA VAL A 7 -1.10 -9.37 -13.71
C VAL A 7 -1.03 -8.01 -14.42
N LYS A 8 -2.12 -7.23 -14.41
CA LYS A 8 -2.13 -5.85 -14.95
C LYS A 8 -1.09 -4.92 -14.31
N HIS A 9 -0.67 -5.20 -13.08
CA HIS A 9 0.33 -4.42 -12.35
C HIS A 9 1.77 -4.93 -12.53
N PHE A 10 1.97 -6.08 -13.17
CA PHE A 10 3.29 -6.70 -13.38
C PHE A 10 3.53 -6.96 -14.88
N PRO A 11 3.80 -5.91 -15.68
CA PRO A 11 4.07 -6.09 -17.10
C PRO A 11 5.31 -6.97 -17.34
N GLU A 12 6.25 -7.02 -16.40
CA GLU A 12 7.46 -7.86 -16.46
C GLU A 12 7.19 -9.37 -16.62
N ILE A 13 6.06 -9.91 -16.16
CA ILE A 13 5.70 -11.33 -16.31
C ILE A 13 4.64 -11.58 -17.38
N ALA A 14 4.13 -10.52 -18.02
CA ALA A 14 3.00 -10.63 -18.95
C ALA A 14 3.31 -11.48 -20.19
N ALA A 15 4.59 -11.64 -20.54
CA ALA A 15 5.06 -12.48 -21.63
C ALA A 15 5.09 -13.98 -21.31
N LEU A 16 5.03 -14.36 -20.03
CA LEU A 16 5.09 -15.77 -19.59
C LEU A 16 3.71 -16.46 -19.69
N PRO A 17 3.66 -17.81 -19.81
CA PRO A 17 2.42 -18.57 -19.71
C PRO A 17 1.65 -18.30 -18.40
N GLU A 18 0.31 -18.28 -18.43
CA GLU A 18 -0.51 -17.98 -17.24
C GLU A 18 -0.18 -18.84 -16.01
N ALA A 19 0.18 -20.11 -16.23
CA ALA A 19 0.55 -21.04 -15.16
C ALA A 19 1.84 -20.60 -14.45
N GLU A 20 2.84 -20.13 -15.20
CA GLU A 20 4.10 -19.62 -14.66
C GLU A 20 3.92 -18.27 -13.97
N GLN A 21 3.12 -17.37 -14.56
CA GLN A 21 2.77 -16.09 -13.92
C GLN A 21 2.15 -16.31 -12.52
N ARG A 22 1.19 -17.24 -12.42
CA ARG A 22 0.53 -17.56 -11.14
C ARG A 22 1.51 -18.16 -10.14
N THR A 23 2.40 -19.04 -10.60
CA THR A 23 3.39 -19.70 -9.74
C THR A 23 4.41 -18.70 -9.20
N LEU A 24 4.90 -17.78 -10.04
CA LEU A 24 5.82 -16.71 -9.64
C LEU A 24 5.15 -15.72 -8.68
N LEU A 25 3.90 -15.33 -8.95
CA LEU A 25 3.14 -14.46 -8.06
C LEU A 25 2.87 -15.11 -6.70
N ASP A 26 2.59 -16.42 -6.65
CA ASP A 26 2.39 -17.15 -5.39
C ASP A 26 3.70 -17.25 -4.59
N LYS A 27 4.83 -17.50 -5.25
CA LYS A 27 6.16 -17.49 -4.62
C LYS A 27 6.50 -16.10 -4.06
N ALA A 28 6.31 -15.05 -4.85
CA ALA A 28 6.54 -13.67 -4.44
C ALA A 28 5.64 -13.28 -3.26
N TYR A 29 4.37 -13.69 -3.28
CA TYR A 29 3.46 -13.47 -2.17
C TYR A 29 3.95 -14.16 -0.89
N LYS A 30 4.31 -15.44 -0.97
CA LYS A 30 4.85 -16.20 0.17
C LYS A 30 6.12 -15.58 0.75
N ASP A 31 7.02 -15.08 -0.10
CA ASP A 31 8.23 -14.36 0.35
C ASP A 31 7.87 -13.03 1.03
N VAL A 32 6.96 -12.23 0.47
CA VAL A 32 6.53 -10.96 1.10
C VAL A 32 5.94 -11.17 2.50
N PHE A 33 5.21 -12.28 2.70
CA PHE A 33 4.61 -12.63 3.99
C PHE A 33 5.45 -13.62 4.83
N SER A 34 6.69 -13.88 4.42
CA SER A 34 7.60 -14.73 5.18
C SER A 34 7.95 -14.10 6.54
N THR A 35 8.31 -14.93 7.51
CA THR A 35 8.65 -14.49 8.87
C THR A 35 9.77 -13.43 8.87
N GLU A 36 10.71 -13.55 7.94
CA GLU A 36 11.84 -12.64 7.76
C GLU A 36 11.37 -11.24 7.31
N ASN A 37 10.43 -11.18 6.35
CA ASN A 37 9.89 -9.91 5.87
C ASN A 37 8.78 -9.34 6.78
N LYS A 38 8.17 -10.16 7.64
CA LYS A 38 7.08 -9.75 8.53
C LYS A 38 7.47 -8.60 9.45
N MET A 39 8.65 -8.65 10.07
CA MET A 39 9.12 -7.60 10.98
C MET A 39 9.41 -6.28 10.23
N ARG A 40 10.02 -6.39 9.04
CA ARG A 40 10.27 -5.24 8.15
C ARG A 40 8.97 -4.58 7.71
N ASN A 41 7.99 -5.37 7.31
CA ASN A 41 6.68 -4.89 6.88
C ASN A 41 5.92 -4.24 8.05
N TRP A 42 6.01 -4.81 9.25
CA TRP A 42 5.38 -4.24 10.44
C TRP A 42 5.99 -2.89 10.81
N ARG A 43 7.32 -2.77 10.80
CA ARG A 43 8.01 -1.49 11.02
C ARG A 43 7.61 -0.44 9.98
N SER A 44 7.53 -0.83 8.70
CA SER A 44 7.09 0.08 7.62
C SER A 44 5.65 0.55 7.80
N ASN A 45 4.75 -0.35 8.21
CA ASN A 45 3.36 -0.01 8.50
C ASN A 45 3.25 0.92 9.72
N LEU A 46 4.02 0.67 10.78
CA LEU A 46 4.01 1.51 11.98
C LEU A 46 4.51 2.93 11.68
N ILE A 47 5.57 3.06 10.87
CA ILE A 47 6.03 4.37 10.39
C ILE A 47 4.94 5.05 9.55
N SER A 48 4.25 4.31 8.68
CA SER A 48 3.16 4.88 7.87
C SER A 48 2.00 5.38 8.73
N ALA A 49 1.64 4.64 9.77
CA ALA A 49 0.60 5.02 10.70
C ALA A 49 1.02 6.26 11.51
N ALA A 50 2.26 6.29 11.99
CA ALA A 50 2.80 7.45 12.71
C ALA A 50 2.78 8.72 11.85
N ILE A 51 3.23 8.63 10.58
CA ILE A 51 3.17 9.77 9.65
C ILE A 51 1.73 10.22 9.42
N MET A 52 0.81 9.28 9.18
CA MET A 52 -0.61 9.59 8.96
C MET A 52 -1.22 10.30 10.18
N THR A 53 -0.93 9.81 11.39
CA THR A 53 -1.36 10.44 12.65
C THR A 53 -0.81 11.86 12.78
N CYS A 54 0.49 12.07 12.53
CA CYS A 54 1.08 13.40 12.57
C CYS A 54 0.43 14.36 11.56
N LEU A 55 0.13 13.90 10.35
CA LEU A 55 -0.57 14.69 9.33
C LEU A 55 -1.99 15.05 9.77
N CYS A 56 -2.74 14.10 10.34
CA CYS A 56 -4.07 14.36 10.88
C CYS A 56 -4.04 15.38 12.02
N ILE A 57 -3.07 15.27 12.94
CA ILE A 57 -2.90 16.23 14.04
C ILE A 57 -2.56 17.62 13.49
N ALA A 58 -1.61 17.72 12.56
CA ALA A 58 -1.25 18.97 11.91
C ALA A 58 -2.44 19.59 11.17
N PHE A 59 -3.26 18.78 10.51
CA PHE A 59 -4.48 19.24 9.87
C PHE A 59 -5.49 19.83 10.86
N VAL A 60 -5.75 19.14 11.97
CA VAL A 60 -6.73 19.59 12.97
C VAL A 60 -6.24 20.83 13.74
N LEU A 61 -4.94 20.90 14.07
CA LEU A 61 -4.39 21.99 14.87
C LEU A 61 -4.02 23.23 14.05
N VAL A 62 -3.66 23.06 12.77
CA VAL A 62 -3.17 24.17 11.94
C VAL A 62 -4.16 24.47 10.80
N LEU A 63 -4.43 23.52 9.91
CA LEU A 63 -5.22 23.78 8.70
C LEU A 63 -6.70 24.07 9.00
N ARG A 64 -7.32 23.31 9.91
CA ARG A 64 -8.72 23.51 10.30
C ARG A 64 -8.99 24.93 10.82
N PRO A 65 -8.27 25.45 11.84
CA PRO A 65 -8.51 26.81 12.32
C PRO A 65 -8.13 27.87 11.27
N LEU A 66 -7.07 27.66 10.48
CA LEU A 66 -6.64 28.60 9.45
C LEU A 66 -7.70 28.78 8.35
N LEU A 67 -8.45 27.72 8.04
CA LEU A 67 -9.53 27.72 7.04
C LEU A 67 -10.90 28.05 7.64
N GLY A 68 -11.00 28.32 8.96
CA GLY A 68 -12.27 28.56 9.64
C GLY A 68 -13.25 27.39 9.54
N MET A 69 -12.76 26.16 9.35
CA MET A 69 -13.61 25.00 9.10
C MET A 69 -14.30 24.50 10.37
N SER A 70 -15.57 24.10 10.23
CA SER A 70 -16.31 23.44 11.31
C SER A 70 -15.74 22.03 11.56
N GLN A 71 -15.95 21.52 12.77
CA GLN A 71 -15.46 20.19 13.16
C GLN A 71 -16.04 19.09 12.25
N GLN A 72 -17.31 19.20 11.87
CA GLN A 72 -17.97 18.23 10.99
C GLN A 72 -17.39 18.22 9.57
N THR A 73 -17.18 19.38 8.93
CA THR A 73 -16.60 19.43 7.58
C THR A 73 -15.16 18.92 7.56
N SER A 74 -14.37 19.24 8.58
CA SER A 74 -13.00 18.74 8.70
C SER A 74 -12.94 17.20 8.84
N ALA A 75 -13.86 16.61 9.60
CA ALA A 75 -13.96 15.17 9.77
C ALA A 75 -14.41 14.47 8.47
N LEU A 76 -15.39 15.04 7.76
CA LEU A 76 -15.82 14.54 6.45
C LEU A 76 -14.68 14.59 5.42
N LEU A 77 -13.90 15.68 5.40
CA LEU A 77 -12.72 15.79 4.54
C LEU A 77 -11.70 14.71 4.85
N LEU A 78 -11.38 14.49 6.13
CA LEU A 78 -10.45 13.42 6.52
C LEU A 78 -10.98 12.04 6.12
N MET A 79 -12.27 11.78 6.31
CA MET A 79 -12.86 10.48 5.96
C MET A 79 -12.91 10.24 4.44
N LEU A 80 -13.27 11.27 3.66
CA LEU A 80 -13.44 11.17 2.22
C LEU A 80 -12.13 11.31 1.44
N VAL A 81 -11.11 11.93 2.02
CA VAL A 81 -9.82 12.15 1.34
C VAL A 81 -8.71 11.33 1.98
N ALA A 82 -8.53 11.43 3.29
CA ALA A 82 -7.39 10.81 3.96
C ALA A 82 -7.46 9.28 3.91
N LEU A 83 -8.65 8.70 4.10
CA LEU A 83 -8.83 7.24 4.05
C LEU A 83 -8.60 6.67 2.62
N PRO A 84 -9.20 7.20 1.54
CA PRO A 84 -8.89 6.72 0.19
C PRO A 84 -7.43 6.91 -0.20
N VAL A 85 -6.83 8.05 0.17
CA VAL A 85 -5.41 8.31 -0.08
C VAL A 85 -4.54 7.28 0.64
N TYR A 86 -4.86 6.97 1.90
CA TYR A 86 -4.15 5.95 2.66
C TYR A 86 -4.23 4.57 1.98
N PHE A 87 -5.43 4.12 1.60
CA PHE A 87 -5.60 2.86 0.88
C PHE A 87 -4.83 2.83 -0.44
N PHE A 88 -4.84 3.92 -1.20
CA PHE A 88 -4.11 4.02 -2.46
C PHE A 88 -2.60 3.91 -2.27
N ILE A 89 -2.05 4.62 -1.28
CA ILE A 89 -0.63 4.54 -0.93
C ILE A 89 -0.26 3.13 -0.45
N GLN A 90 -1.11 2.52 0.39
CA GLN A 90 -0.88 1.18 0.92
C GLN A 90 -0.90 0.13 -0.19
N GLN A 91 -1.85 0.23 -1.13
CA GLN A 91 -1.92 -0.64 -2.30
C GLN A 91 -0.68 -0.48 -3.19
N ARG A 92 -0.23 0.75 -3.44
CA ARG A 92 1.02 0.98 -4.21
C ARG A 92 2.23 0.37 -3.53
N ARG A 93 2.38 0.55 -2.22
CA ARG A 93 3.47 -0.06 -1.45
C ARG A 93 3.43 -1.58 -1.53
N PHE A 94 2.26 -2.19 -1.39
CA PHE A 94 2.09 -3.63 -1.53
C PHE A 94 2.51 -4.12 -2.93
N ILE A 95 2.07 -3.46 -3.99
CA ILE A 95 2.47 -3.81 -5.37
C ILE A 95 3.99 -3.70 -5.55
N GLN A 96 4.61 -2.64 -5.02
CA GLN A 96 6.07 -2.47 -5.08
C GLN A 96 6.82 -3.57 -4.32
N GLN A 97 6.36 -3.93 -3.12
CA GLN A 97 6.94 -5.03 -2.34
C GLN A 97 6.83 -6.37 -3.08
N LEU A 98 5.67 -6.64 -3.67
CA LEU A 98 5.45 -7.83 -4.48
C LEU A 98 6.37 -7.83 -5.70
N ARG A 99 6.54 -6.67 -6.37
CA ARG A 99 7.47 -6.53 -7.50
C ARG A 99 8.91 -6.80 -7.11
N THR A 100 9.39 -6.24 -5.99
CA THR A 100 10.75 -6.50 -5.51
C THR A 100 10.96 -7.97 -5.19
N SER A 101 9.98 -8.63 -4.59
CA SER A 101 10.06 -10.06 -4.34
C SER A 101 10.04 -10.86 -5.64
N LEU A 102 9.17 -10.49 -6.58
CA LEU A 102 9.05 -11.14 -7.88
C LEU A 102 10.34 -11.04 -8.70
N GLN A 103 11.03 -9.89 -8.65
CA GLN A 103 12.34 -9.71 -9.28
C GLN A 103 13.42 -10.66 -8.74
N LYS A 104 13.32 -11.15 -7.49
CA LYS A 104 14.25 -12.18 -6.97
C LYS A 104 14.06 -13.54 -7.63
N PHE A 105 12.87 -13.79 -8.18
CA PHE A 105 12.49 -15.07 -8.78
C PHE A 105 12.42 -15.02 -10.31
N LEU A 106 12.67 -13.84 -10.91
CA LEU A 106 12.86 -13.70 -12.35
C LEU A 106 14.30 -14.15 -12.71
N PRO A 107 14.48 -14.88 -13.82
CA PRO A 107 15.79 -15.28 -14.32
C PRO A 107 16.62 -14.09 -14.83
#